data_AF-A0A957NKN6-F1
#
_entry.id   AF-A0A957NKN6-F1
#
_cell.length_a   1.000
_cell.length_b   1.000
_cell.length_c   1.000
_cell.angle_alpha   90.00
_cell.angle_beta   90.00
_cell.angle_gamma   90.00
#
_symmetry.space_group_name_H-M   'P 1'
#
loop_
_entity.id
_entity.type
_entity.pdbx_description
1 polymer ?
#
loop_
_entity_poly.entity_id
_entity_poly.type
_entity_poly.pdbx_seq_one_letter_code
_entity_poly.pdbx_strand_id
1 'polypeptide(L)'
;PCSNALIEALACGLPALYFDDGGHPELVDQGGLPFRNCEEIPHQLDQLVENYEIFQSLITVATMRDVAQTYLTLLRNVARSA
;
A
#
# COMPACT_ATOMS: atom_id res chain seq x y z
N PRO A 1 -4.19 -10.37 -6.10
CA PRO A 1 -5.18 -10.34 -4.98
C PRO A 1 -5.01 -9.03 -4.24
N CYS A 2 -6.09 -8.35 -3.83
CA CYS A 2 -5.99 -7.14 -3.03
C CYS A 2 -6.03 -7.55 -1.55
N SER A 3 -4.92 -7.40 -0.83
CA SER A 3 -4.85 -7.76 0.58
C SER A 3 -5.45 -6.64 1.43
N ASN A 4 -6.68 -6.83 1.91
CA ASN A 4 -7.32 -5.87 2.82
C ASN A 4 -6.49 -5.67 4.09
N ALA A 5 -5.87 -6.73 4.60
CA ALA A 5 -5.00 -6.65 5.78
C ALA A 5 -3.80 -5.72 5.55
N LEU A 6 -3.24 -5.70 4.33
CA LEU A 6 -2.16 -4.79 3.98
C LEU A 6 -2.63 -3.33 3.95
N ILE A 7 -3.81 -3.08 3.37
CA ILE A 7 -4.41 -1.75 3.34
C ILE A 7 -4.70 -1.25 4.76
N GLU A 8 -5.23 -2.10 5.63
CA GLU A 8 -5.51 -1.78 7.04
C GLU A 8 -4.23 -1.47 7.82
N ALA A 9 -3.15 -2.23 7.61
CA ALA A 9 -1.86 -1.97 8.24
C ALA A 9 -1.32 -0.58 7.85
N LEU A 10 -1.30 -0.28 6.56
CA LEU A 10 -0.86 1.03 6.04
C LEU A 10 -1.78 2.15 6.54
N ALA A 11 -3.10 1.95 6.57
CA ALA A 11 -4.05 2.94 7.09
C ALA A 11 -3.85 3.23 8.58
N CYS A 12 -3.32 2.26 9.33
CA CYS A 12 -2.92 2.42 10.73
C CYS A 12 -1.53 3.08 10.89
N GLY A 13 -0.84 3.40 9.80
CA GLY A 13 0.53 3.94 9.84
C GLY A 13 1.60 2.88 10.16
N LEU A 14 1.33 1.61 9.85
CA LEU A 14 2.26 0.51 10.09
C LEU A 14 3.00 0.16 8.78
N PRO A 15 4.34 0.29 8.75
CA PRO A 15 5.14 -0.24 7.66
C PRO A 15 4.94 -1.74 7.48
N ALA A 16 4.96 -2.21 6.24
CA ALA A 16 4.64 -3.59 5.92
C ALA A 16 5.77 -4.32 5.18
N LEU A 17 6.11 -5.52 5.66
CA LEU A 17 6.86 -6.50 4.89
C LEU A 17 5.85 -7.34 4.10
N TYR A 18 5.94 -7.35 2.77
CA TYR A 18 4.90 -7.94 1.91
C TYR A 18 5.48 -8.88 0.83
N PHE A 19 4.68 -9.87 0.42
CA PHE A 19 5.08 -10.78 -0.64
C PHE A 19 4.99 -10.08 -2.00
N ASP A 20 6.06 -10.12 -2.78
CA ASP A 20 6.18 -9.43 -4.07
C ASP A 20 5.43 -10.16 -5.19
N ASP A 21 4.11 -10.04 -5.15
CA ASP A 21 3.18 -10.60 -6.14
C ASP A 21 1.97 -9.69 -6.37
N GLY A 22 1.39 -9.76 -7.57
CA GLY A 22 0.20 -9.00 -7.94
C GLY A 22 0.35 -7.48 -7.74
N GLY A 23 -0.67 -6.85 -7.15
CA GLY A 23 -0.72 -5.40 -6.91
C GLY A 23 -0.20 -4.96 -5.53
N HIS A 24 0.47 -5.83 -4.77
CA HIS A 24 1.03 -5.41 -3.47
C HIS A 24 2.11 -4.33 -3.60
N PRO A 25 3.02 -4.35 -4.61
CA PRO A 25 3.96 -3.26 -4.81
C PRO A 25 3.28 -1.90 -5.06
N GLU A 26 2.17 -1.91 -5.80
CA GLU A 26 1.39 -0.71 -6.11
C GLU A 26 0.66 -0.15 -4.89
N LEU A 27 0.30 -1.02 -3.93
CA LEU A 27 -0.39 -0.64 -2.69
C LEU A 27 0.56 -0.15 -1.60
N VAL A 28 1.72 -0.80 -1.44
CA VAL A 28 2.70 -0.43 -0.40
C VAL A 28 3.53 0.78 -0.82
N ASP A 29 3.82 0.92 -2.12
CA ASP A 29 4.72 1.94 -2.66
C ASP A 29 6.03 2.00 -1.85
N GLN A 30 6.28 3.10 -1.13
CA GLN A 30 7.47 3.30 -0.30
C GLN A 30 7.25 3.05 1.19
N GLY A 31 6.05 2.61 1.59
CA GLY A 31 5.68 2.37 2.99
C GLY A 31 6.13 1.01 3.56
N GLY A 32 7.01 0.29 2.87
CA GLY A 32 7.39 -1.07 3.28
C GLY A 32 8.41 -1.73 2.37
N LEU A 33 8.65 -3.02 2.59
CA LEU A 33 9.66 -3.82 1.89
C LEU A 33 9.07 -5.10 1.28
N PRO A 34 9.47 -5.48 0.06
CA PRO A 34 9.07 -6.73 -0.56
C PRO A 34 9.93 -7.92 -0.09
N PHE A 35 9.36 -9.12 -0.14
CA PHE A 35 10.11 -10.39 -0.12
C PHE A 35 9.54 -11.38 -1.15
N ARG A 36 10.39 -12.27 -1.65
CA ARG A 36 10.00 -13.37 -2.56
C ARG A 36 10.22 -14.74 -1.96
N ASN A 37 11.15 -14.86 -1.02
CA ASN A 37 11.49 -16.12 -0.36
C ASN A 37 11.48 -15.93 1.16
N CYS A 38 11.14 -16.98 1.90
CA CYS A 38 11.03 -16.91 3.36
C CYS A 38 12.37 -16.58 4.05
N GLU A 39 13.48 -16.92 3.41
CA GLU A 39 14.85 -16.67 3.88
C GLU A 39 15.20 -15.18 3.88
N GLU A 40 14.51 -14.36 3.07
CA GLU A 40 14.72 -12.91 3.00
C GLU A 40 14.04 -12.18 4.18
N ILE A 41 13.00 -12.78 4.76
CA ILE A 41 12.16 -12.16 5.79
C ILE A 41 12.98 -11.63 6.97
N PRO A 42 13.91 -12.38 7.59
CA PRO A 42 14.66 -11.87 8.74
C PRO A 42 15.46 -10.61 8.39
N HIS A 43 16.19 -10.63 7.27
CA HIS A 43 17.00 -9.49 6.85
C HIS A 43 16.15 -8.26 6.51
N GLN A 44 15.07 -8.44 5.76
CA GLN A 44 14.16 -7.36 5.40
C GLN A 44 13.45 -6.78 6.63
N LEU A 45 13.09 -7.62 7.60
CA LEU A 45 12.49 -7.17 8.85
C LEU A 45 13.45 -6.32 9.67
N ASP A 46 14.73 -6.72 9.76
CA ASP A 46 15.76 -5.91 10.41
C ASP A 46 15.88 -4.54 9.75
N GLN A 47 15.93 -4.49 8.40
CA GLN A 47 15.97 -3.23 7.65
C GLN A 47 14.74 -2.35 7.89
N LEU A 48 13.55 -2.96 7.95
CA LEU A 48 12.29 -2.26 8.22
C LEU A 48 12.29 -1.63 9.62
N VAL A 49 12.79 -2.36 10.63
CA VAL A 49 12.85 -1.90 12.02
C VAL A 49 13.91 -0.80 12.19
N GLU A 50 15.09 -0.96 11.60
CA GLU A 50 16.16 0.05 11.65
C GLU A 50 15.73 1.39 11.05
N ASN A 51 14.87 1.36 10.03
CA ASN A 51 14.40 2.54 9.30
C ASN A 51 12.90 2.81 9.50
N TYR A 52 12.34 2.35 10.62
CA TYR A 52 10.89 2.33 10.86
C TYR A 52 10.22 3.69 10.63
N GLU A 53 10.77 4.75 11.21
CA GLU A 53 10.23 6.12 11.09
C GLU A 53 10.24 6.61 9.64
N ILE A 54 11.26 6.23 8.86
CA ILE A 54 11.37 6.59 7.45
C ILE A 54 10.22 5.90 6.69
N PHE A 55 10.10 4.59 6.81
CA PHE A 55 9.02 3.85 6.14
C PHE A 55 7.64 4.34 6.58
N GLN A 56 7.43 4.59 7.87
CA GLN A 56 6.16 5.11 8.38
C GLN A 56 5.82 6.46 7.73
N SER A 57 6.79 7.37 7.61
CA SER A 57 6.58 8.69 7.01
C SER A 57 6.25 8.64 5.52
N LEU A 58 6.62 7.55 4.84
CA LEU A 58 6.39 7.35 3.40
C LEU A 58 5.06 6.64 3.11
N ILE A 59 4.35 6.18 4.13
CA ILE A 59 3.04 5.55 3.97
C ILE A 59 2.06 6.56 3.37
N THR A 60 1.57 6.23 2.17
CA THR A 60 0.57 7.02 1.47
C THR A 60 -0.68 6.18 1.26
N VAL A 61 -1.75 6.49 1.99
CA VAL A 61 -3.04 5.80 1.85
C VAL A 61 -4.10 6.77 1.35
N ALA A 62 -4.75 6.40 0.25
CA ALA A 62 -5.88 7.16 -0.27
C ALA A 62 -7.01 7.20 0.77
N THR A 63 -7.56 8.39 1.03
CA THR A 63 -8.70 8.48 1.94
C THR A 63 -9.96 7.96 1.24
N MET A 64 -10.95 7.53 2.03
CA MET A 64 -12.28 7.19 1.50
C MET A 64 -12.88 8.31 0.64
N ARG A 65 -12.59 9.56 0.96
CA ARG A 65 -13.03 10.73 0.19
C ARG A 65 -12.35 10.77 -1.18
N ASP A 66 -11.05 10.53 -1.26
CA ASP A 66 -10.29 10.56 -2.52
C ASP A 66 -10.78 9.46 -3.46
N VAL A 67 -10.99 8.26 -2.92
CA VAL A 67 -11.54 7.13 -3.67
C VAL A 67 -12.95 7.46 -4.15
N ALA A 68 -13.84 7.95 -3.29
CA ALA A 68 -15.20 8.33 -3.67
C ALA A 68 -15.22 9.43 -4.76
N GLN A 69 -14.35 10.42 -4.66
CA GLN A 69 -14.24 11.50 -5.63
C GLN A 69 -13.79 10.98 -7.01
N THR A 70 -12.89 9.99 -7.02
CA THR A 70 -12.45 9.31 -8.25
C THR A 70 -13.62 8.59 -8.94
N TYR A 71 -14.42 7.83 -8.18
CA TYR A 71 -15.63 7.19 -8.71
C TYR A 71 -16.64 8.20 -9.25
N LEU A 72 -16.93 9.27 -8.51
CA LEU A 72 -17.86 10.31 -8.95
C LEU A 72 -17.40 11.00 -10.24
N THR A 73 -16.10 11.22 -10.37
CA THR A 73 -15.51 11.83 -11.57
C THR A 73 -15.68 10.92 -12.78
N LEU A 74 -15.38 9.63 -12.63
CA LEU A 74 -15.55 8.63 -13.69
C LEU A 74 -17.02 8.53 -14.14
N LEU A 75 -17.96 8.44 -13.19
CA LEU A 75 -19.40 8.36 -13.49
C LEU A 75 -19.90 9.61 -14.25
N ARG A 76 -19.46 10.80 -13.85
CA ARG A 76 -19.81 12.05 -14.55
C ARG A 76 -19.26 12.09 -15.97
N ASN A 77 -18.05 11.59 -16.20
CA ASN A 77 -17.45 11.56 -17.52
C ASN A 77 -18.20 10.60 -18.46
N VAL A 78 -18.54 9.40 -17.96
CA VAL A 78 -19.34 8.43 -18.72
C VAL A 78 -20.72 9.00 -19.05
N ALA A 79 -21.41 9.60 -18.08
CA ALA A 79 -22.74 10.19 -18.28
C ALA A 79 -22.76 11.37 -19.26
N ARG A 80 -21.64 12.07 -19.45
CA ARG A 80 -21.50 13.16 -20.44
C ARG A 80 -21.12 12.67 -21.84
N SER A 81 -20.64 11.42 -21.94
CA SER A 81 -20.18 10.81 -23.19
C SER A 81 -21.23 9.89 -23.82
N ALA A 82 -22.37 9.71 -23.14
CA ALA A 82 -23.57 9.00 -23.57
C ALA A 82 -24.67 9.98 -23.97
#